data_AF-A0A6V7IDZ6-F1
#
_entry.id   AF-A0A6V7IDZ6-F1
#
_cell.length_a   1.000
_cell.length_b   1.000
_cell.length_c   1.000
_cell.angle_alpha   90.00
_cell.angle_beta   90.00
_cell.angle_gamma   90.00
#
_symmetry.space_group_name_H-M   'P 1'
#
loop_
_entity.id
_entity.type
_entity.pdbx_description
1 polymer ?
#
loop_
_entity_poly.entity_id
_entity_poly.type
_entity_poly.pdbx_seq_one_letter_code
_entity_poly.pdbx_strand_id
1 'polypeptide(L)' 'VRHSYICDYHKQIIQCARSKQQQQRRRKDSEDDSGETDNDVPEVDLFQLQVGTLRRYKKHFKVPTRPGLNKAQLAD' A
#
# COMPACT_ATOMS: atom_id res chain seq x y z
N VAL A 1 -23.26 26.82 27.14
CA VAL A 1 -23.38 25.35 27.33
C VAL A 1 -23.54 24.72 25.96
N ARG A 2 -22.62 23.84 25.52
CA ARG A 2 -22.74 23.17 24.21
C ARG A 2 -23.61 21.93 24.37
N HIS A 3 -24.83 21.99 23.85
CA HIS A 3 -25.75 20.86 23.80
C HIS A 3 -25.64 20.17 22.44
N SER A 4 -24.75 19.18 22.33
CA SER A 4 -24.71 18.28 21.18
C SER A 4 -25.69 17.12 21.40
N TYR A 5 -26.99 17.39 21.37
CA TYR A 5 -27.99 16.33 21.48
C TYR A 5 -28.06 15.57 20.16
N ILE A 6 -27.71 14.29 20.22
CA ILE A 6 -27.88 13.32 19.14
C ILE A 6 -29.00 12.40 19.59
N CYS A 7 -30.06 12.26 18.79
CA CYS A 7 -31.14 11.33 19.13
C CYS A 7 -30.64 9.87 19.09
N ASP A 8 -31.34 8.99 19.78
CA ASP A 8 -30.93 7.58 19.93
C ASP A 8 -30.79 6.86 18.58
N TYR A 9 -31.65 7.17 17.62
CA TYR A 9 -31.56 6.65 16.26
C TYR A 9 -30.22 7.00 15.59
N HIS A 10 -29.84 8.27 15.60
CA HIS A 10 -28.55 8.72 15.05
C HIS A 10 -27.37 8.14 15.84
N LYS A 11 -27.51 7.99 17.17
CA LYS A 11 -26.49 7.35 18.01
C LYS A 11 -26.26 5.90 17.59
N GLN A 12 -27.32 5.16 17.28
CA GLN A 12 -27.23 3.77 16.82
C GLN A 12 -26.56 3.66 15.44
N ILE A 13 -26.91 4.54 14.49
CA ILE A 13 -26.27 4.59 13.17
C ILE A 13 -24.77 4.87 13.30
N ILE A 14 -24.39 5.86 14.10
CA ILE A 14 -22.98 6.22 14.33
C ILE A 14 -22.22 5.04 14.96
N GLN A 15 -22.81 4.37 15.94
CA GLN A 15 -22.21 3.19 16.56
C GLN A 15 -22.00 2.06 15.54
N CYS A 16 -23.01 1.75 14.72
CA CYS A 16 -22.91 0.76 13.65
C CYS A 16 -21.78 1.09 12.66
N ALA A 17 -21.66 2.35 12.24
CA ALA A 17 -20.61 2.80 11.32
C ALA A 17 -19.20 2.63 11.94
N ARG A 18 -19.03 2.96 13.22
CA ARG A 18 -17.75 2.81 13.93
C ARG A 18 -17.35 1.35 14.10
N SER A 19 -18.30 0.47 14.42
CA SER A 19 -18.03 -0.98 14.53
C SER A 19 -17.62 -1.58 13.18
N LYS A 20 -18.30 -1.21 12.09
CA LYS A 20 -17.93 -1.64 10.73
C LYS A 20 -16.52 -1.17 10.34
N GLN A 21 -16.18 0.08 10.63
CA GLN A 21 -14.85 0.62 10.35
C GLN A 21 -13.75 -0.11 11.15
N GLN A 22 -14.01 -0.41 12.42
CA GLN A 22 -13.06 -1.21 13.23
C GLN A 22 -12.89 -2.62 12.66
N GLN A 23 -13.97 -3.26 12.23
CA GLN A 23 -13.90 -4.58 11.62
C GLN A 23 -13.12 -4.57 10.29
N GLN A 24 -13.29 -3.55 9.46
CA GLN A 24 -12.50 -3.38 8.23
C GLN A 24 -11.02 -3.16 8.52
N ARG A 25 -10.68 -2.37 9.55
CA ARG A 25 -9.27 -2.17 9.94
C ARG A 25 -8.65 -3.47 10.48
N ARG A 26 -9.39 -4.23 11.30
CA ARG A 26 -8.97 -5.55 11.80
C ARG A 26 -8.74 -6.57 10.67
N ARG A 27 -9.55 -6.54 9.61
CA ARG A 27 -9.39 -7.41 8.43
C ARG A 27 -8.22 -7.01 7.54
N LYS A 28 -7.66 -5.80 7.69
CA LYS A 28 -6.49 -5.36 6.90
C LYS A 28 -5.16 -5.86 7.48
N ASP A 29 -5.14 -6.29 8.74
CA ASP A 29 -3.98 -6.92 9.39
C ASP A 29 -4.00 -8.47 9.29
N SER A 30 -5.02 -9.07 8.67
CA SER A 30 -4.98 -10.48 8.29
C SER A 30 -4.23 -10.59 6.97
N GLU A 31 -2.92 -10.77 7.09
CA GLU A 31 -2.08 -11.29 6.02
C GLU A 31 -2.65 -12.62 5.55
N ASP A 32 -3.18 -12.63 4.34
CA ASP A 32 -3.19 -13.84 3.53
C ASP A 32 -2.13 -13.61 2.45
N ASP A 33 -0.90 -13.92 2.85
CA ASP A 33 0.16 -14.40 1.98
C ASP A 33 -0.35 -15.69 1.32
N SER A 34 -1.28 -15.55 0.37
CA SER A 34 -1.62 -16.60 -0.58
C SER A 34 -0.41 -16.76 -1.49
N GLY A 35 0.55 -17.55 -1.04
CA GLY A 35 1.77 -17.95 -1.74
C GLY A 35 1.50 -18.83 -2.95
N GLU A 36 0.65 -18.36 -3.87
CA GLU A 36 0.26 -19.01 -5.12
C GLU A 36 0.15 -17.95 -6.23
N THR A 37 1.25 -17.24 -6.51
CA THR A 37 1.40 -16.47 -7.76
C THR A 37 2.66 -16.90 -8.52
N ASP A 38 2.97 -18.19 -8.48
CA ASP A 38 4.17 -18.79 -9.10
C ASP A 38 3.92 -19.34 -10.51
N ASN A 39 3.17 -18.63 -11.39
CA ASN A 39 3.08 -19.15 -12.76
C ASN A 39 2.97 -18.19 -13.94
N ASP A 40 2.85 -16.87 -13.78
CA ASP A 40 2.76 -15.97 -14.96
C ASP A 40 3.37 -14.57 -14.71
N VAL A 41 4.37 -14.46 -13.83
CA VAL A 41 5.15 -13.22 -13.78
C VAL A 41 6.20 -13.30 -14.88
N PRO A 42 6.08 -12.53 -15.97
CA PRO A 42 7.14 -12.50 -16.97
C PRO A 42 8.44 -12.09 -16.28
N GLU A 43 9.50 -12.84 -16.55
CA GLU A 43 10.86 -12.48 -16.12
C GLU A 43 11.27 -11.21 -16.87
N VAL A 44 10.95 -10.06 -16.28
CA VAL A 44 11.33 -8.75 -16.83
C VAL A 44 12.77 -8.50 -16.42
N ASP A 45 13.68 -8.50 -17.38
CA ASP A 45 15.05 -8.06 -17.17
C ASP A 45 15.08 -6.53 -16.98
N LEU A 46 15.19 -6.09 -15.72
CA LEU A 46 15.29 -4.67 -15.35
C LEU A 46 16.51 -4.00 -16.00
N PHE A 47 17.56 -4.75 -16.33
CA PHE A 47 18.75 -4.20 -16.99
C PHE A 47 18.44 -3.71 -18.41
N GLN A 48 17.37 -4.18 -19.06
CA GLN A 48 16.97 -3.68 -20.38
C GLN A 48 16.31 -2.30 -20.32
N LEU A 49 15.81 -1.89 -19.15
CA LEU A 49 15.17 -0.59 -18.97
C LEU A 49 16.18 0.56 -19.02
N GLN A 50 15.69 1.73 -19.43
CA GLN A 50 16.48 2.97 -19.44
C GLN A 50 16.80 3.40 -18.00
N VAL A 51 17.99 4.02 -17.80
CA VAL A 51 18.43 4.54 -16.49
C VAL A 51 17.42 5.51 -15.87
N GLY A 52 16.76 6.34 -16.69
CA GLY A 52 15.72 7.26 -16.23
C GLY A 52 14.50 6.54 -15.64
N THR A 53 14.11 5.41 -16.26
CA THR A 53 13.01 4.55 -15.78
C THR A 53 13.38 3.90 -14.46
N LEU A 54 14.57 3.33 -14.35
CA LEU A 54 15.06 2.71 -13.10
C LEU A 54 15.11 3.72 -11.94
N ARG A 55 15.62 4.93 -12.19
CA ARG A 55 15.63 6.02 -11.19
C ARG A 55 14.21 6.45 -10.79
N ARG A 56 13.29 6.56 -11.77
CA ARG A 56 11.89 6.92 -11.51
C ARG A 56 11.19 5.84 -10.69
N TYR A 57 11.41 4.57 -11.01
CA TYR A 57 10.89 3.42 -10.28
C TYR A 57 11.36 3.46 -8.82
N LYS A 58 12.68 3.52 -8.57
CA LYS A 58 13.23 3.61 -7.21
C LYS A 58 12.69 4.83 -6.44
N LYS A 59 12.56 5.99 -7.09
CA LYS A 59 11.94 7.19 -6.48
C LYS A 59 10.46 6.98 -6.13
N HIS A 60 9.68 6.37 -7.02
CA HIS A 60 8.24 6.16 -6.83
C HIS A 60 7.96 5.25 -5.64
N PHE A 61 8.72 4.15 -5.54
CA PHE A 61 8.63 3.19 -4.44
C PHE A 61 9.49 3.56 -3.23
N LYS A 62 10.09 4.76 -3.23
CA LYS A 62 10.95 5.28 -2.14
C LYS A 62 12.10 4.33 -1.77
N VAL A 63 12.61 3.59 -2.75
CA VAL A 63 13.81 2.75 -2.58
C VAL A 63 15.01 3.66 -2.36
N PRO A 64 15.73 3.53 -1.23
CA PRO A 64 16.88 4.36 -0.93
C PRO A 64 17.97 4.14 -1.98
N THR A 65 18.43 5.23 -2.59
CA THR A 65 19.48 5.21 -3.60
C THR A 65 20.54 6.24 -3.27
N ARG A 66 21.81 5.90 -3.49
CA ARG A 66 22.94 6.81 -3.36
C ARG A 66 23.19 7.54 -4.69
N PRO A 67 23.63 8.81 -4.66
CA PRO A 67 24.11 9.47 -5.87
C PRO A 67 25.24 8.66 -6.52
N GLY A 68 25.26 8.59 -7.86
CA GLY A 68 26.34 7.92 -8.61
C GLY A 68 26.15 6.43 -8.88
N LEU A 69 25.01 5.83 -8.55
CA LEU A 69 24.70 4.43 -8.93
C LEU A 69 24.71 4.25 -10.46
N ASN A 70 25.41 3.21 -10.91
CA ASN A 70 25.49 2.82 -12.31
C ASN A 70 24.26 1.99 -12.75
N LYS A 71 24.16 1.65 -14.03
CA LYS A 71 22.98 0.95 -14.59
C LYS A 71 22.73 -0.42 -13.94
N ALA A 72 23.79 -1.21 -13.69
CA ALA A 72 23.67 -2.53 -13.07
C ALA A 72 23.11 -2.39 -11.64
N GLN A 73 23.70 -1.50 -10.85
CA GLN A 73 23.26 -1.23 -9.47
C GLN A 73 21.85 -0.57 -9.37
N LEU A 74 21.33 -0.07 -10.49
CA LEU A 74 19.96 0.43 -10.58
C LEU A 74 18.96 -0.67 -10.98
N ALA A 75 19.43 -1.74 -11.62
CA ALA A 75 18.63 -2.92 -11.98
C ALA A 75 18.59 -3.95 -10.83
N ASP A 76 19.63 -3.98 -9.99
CA ASP A 76 19.66 -4.68 -8.68
C ASP A 76 18.81 -3.97 -7.62
#